data_AF-A0A6P6B2S9-F1
#
_entry.id   AF-A0A6P6B2S9-F1
#
_cell.length_a   1.000
_cell.length_b   1.000
_cell.length_c   1.000
_cell.angle_alpha   90.00
_cell.angle_beta   90.00
_cell.angle_gamma   90.00
#
_symmetry.space_group_name_H-M   'P 1'
#
loop_
_entity.id
_entity.type
_entity.pdbx_description
1 polymer ?
#
loop_
_entity_poly.entity_id
_entity_poly.type
_entity_poly.pdbx_seq_one_letter_code
_entity_poly.pdbx_strand_id
1 'polypeptide(L)'
;MNLLEKLKMQKKEPGEEKPPKVEVPVYWLESSDSVTRRYEFEPDGYLSVKLVNDSRPVYHRVVESFLNKFFPTGYPYSVNEGYLRYTQFRALQHLSSAALSVLSTQSLLFAAGLRPTPAQATAVSWILKDGMQHMGKLICSNLGARMDSEPKRWRILADVLYDLGTGLEVLSPLCPHLFLEVAGLGNFAKLVFGSLLSVVHVYSVVEEMRAAPVNTLNPQRTAMIVADFIKTGKVSGPADLRYREDLLFPGRLIEDAGNVKVGRALRKVVKPSKLEEWKEIFPEEKFVLSHGNKWTDMLLEHNAIGEDALRGWLVAAYAASMEKSFHEPSVSVLQDAYDKMNSMFTPFLSELQAKGWHTDRFLDGTGSRFAF
;
A
#
# COMPACT_ATOMS: atom_id res chain seq x y z
N MET A 1 85.98 10.02 -16.47
CA MET A 1 85.40 10.97 -17.43
C MET A 1 84.77 10.13 -18.53
N ASN A 2 83.55 9.64 -18.38
CA ASN A 2 82.26 10.33 -18.22
C ASN A 2 81.68 10.76 -19.57
N LEU A 3 80.35 10.68 -19.62
CA LEU A 3 79.42 11.36 -20.51
C LEU A 3 79.15 10.70 -21.87
N LEU A 4 77.97 10.12 -22.04
CA LEU A 4 76.74 10.87 -22.42
C LEU A 4 76.90 11.53 -23.79
N GLU A 5 76.98 10.73 -24.85
CA GLU A 5 76.49 11.13 -26.18
C GLU A 5 76.52 9.99 -27.20
N LYS A 6 75.70 8.95 -26.98
CA LYS A 6 75.06 8.26 -28.11
C LYS A 6 73.57 8.24 -27.90
N LEU A 7 73.03 9.37 -28.32
CA LEU A 7 71.64 9.76 -28.48
C LEU A 7 70.77 8.67 -29.14
N LYS A 8 69.60 8.52 -28.50
CA LYS A 8 68.25 8.60 -29.09
C LYS A 8 67.67 7.44 -29.91
N MET A 9 66.41 7.22 -29.50
CA MET A 9 65.24 6.72 -30.23
C MET A 9 65.05 5.20 -30.30
N GLN A 10 64.18 4.70 -29.43
CA GLN A 10 62.87 4.10 -29.78
C GLN A 10 62.16 3.67 -28.47
N LYS A 11 61.18 4.46 -28.01
CA LYS A 11 59.72 4.26 -28.12
C LYS A 11 59.17 3.40 -26.97
N LYS A 12 58.49 4.07 -26.02
CA LYS A 12 57.70 3.47 -24.93
C LYS A 12 56.57 2.62 -25.54
N GLU A 13 56.45 1.36 -25.14
CA GLU A 13 55.25 0.55 -25.37
C GLU A 13 54.18 0.84 -24.29
N PRO A 14 52.88 0.83 -24.65
CA PRO A 14 51.77 1.04 -23.73
C PRO A 14 51.41 -0.24 -22.94
N GLY A 15 50.80 -0.05 -21.76
CA GLY A 15 50.69 -1.05 -20.70
C GLY A 15 49.85 -2.29 -20.98
N GLU A 16 50.19 -3.35 -20.23
CA GLU A 16 49.34 -4.53 -20.04
C GLU A 16 48.25 -4.23 -19.00
N GLU A 17 47.05 -3.90 -19.48
CA GLU A 17 45.83 -4.08 -18.71
C GLU A 17 45.55 -5.58 -18.58
N LYS A 18 45.45 -6.07 -17.34
CA LYS A 18 44.96 -7.42 -17.04
C LYS A 18 43.54 -7.56 -17.61
N PRO A 19 43.18 -8.69 -18.26
CA PRO A 19 41.82 -8.89 -18.75
C PRO A 19 40.83 -8.87 -17.57
N PRO A 20 39.61 -8.32 -17.75
CA PRO A 20 38.59 -8.35 -16.72
C PRO A 20 38.25 -9.81 -16.38
N LYS A 21 38.21 -10.13 -15.07
CA LYS A 21 37.71 -11.42 -14.58
C LYS A 21 36.29 -11.62 -15.11
N VAL A 22 36.10 -12.61 -15.98
CA VAL A 22 34.76 -13.09 -16.32
C VAL A 22 34.23 -13.83 -15.09
N GLU A 23 33.32 -13.19 -14.35
CA GLU A 23 32.58 -13.85 -13.29
C GLU A 23 31.71 -14.95 -13.91
N VAL A 24 32.06 -16.21 -13.64
CA VAL A 24 31.26 -17.35 -14.05
C VAL A 24 29.98 -17.32 -13.21
N PRO A 25 28.77 -17.29 -13.80
CA PRO A 25 27.53 -17.27 -13.04
C PRO A 25 27.45 -18.54 -12.19
N VAL A 26 27.41 -18.36 -10.87
CA VAL A 26 27.29 -19.46 -9.91
C VAL A 26 25.85 -19.94 -9.97
N TYR A 27 25.65 -21.16 -10.48
CA TYR A 27 24.38 -21.86 -10.45
C TYR A 27 24.51 -23.19 -9.73
N TRP A 28 23.43 -23.64 -9.10
CA TRP A 28 23.33 -24.98 -8.56
C TRP A 28 21.94 -25.57 -8.81
N LEU A 29 21.88 -26.90 -8.81
CA LEU A 29 20.65 -27.66 -9.00
C LEU A 29 20.23 -28.25 -7.66
N GLU A 30 19.01 -27.91 -7.22
CA GLU A 30 18.39 -28.57 -6.08
C GLU A 30 17.37 -29.59 -6.60
N SER A 31 17.49 -30.81 -6.12
CA SER A 31 16.56 -31.89 -6.42
C SER A 31 15.76 -32.18 -5.16
N SER A 32 14.46 -31.91 -5.19
CA SER A 32 13.54 -32.30 -4.12
C SER A 32 12.55 -33.30 -4.70
N ASP A 33 12.71 -34.57 -4.29
CA ASP A 33 11.96 -35.75 -4.70
C ASP A 33 11.75 -35.94 -6.21
N SER A 34 10.78 -35.22 -6.79
CA SER A 34 10.34 -35.35 -8.20
C SER A 34 10.46 -34.05 -9.00
N VAL A 35 11.07 -33.01 -8.41
CA VAL A 35 11.25 -31.69 -9.03
C VAL A 35 12.72 -31.27 -8.93
N THR A 36 13.29 -30.89 -10.06
CA THR A 36 14.64 -30.31 -10.15
C THR A 36 14.54 -28.83 -10.49
N ARG A 37 15.06 -27.98 -9.60
CA ARG A 37 15.12 -26.51 -9.78
C ARG A 37 16.57 -26.09 -9.96
N ARG A 38 16.81 -25.20 -10.93
CA ARG A 38 18.07 -24.49 -11.11
C ARG A 38 17.96 -23.12 -10.45
N TYR A 39 18.90 -22.86 -9.57
CA TYR A 39 19.07 -21.57 -8.92
C TYR A 39 20.27 -20.86 -9.54
N GLU A 40 20.12 -19.58 -9.85
CA GLU A 40 21.13 -18.75 -10.49
C GLU A 40 20.97 -17.33 -9.94
N PHE A 41 22.06 -16.71 -9.50
CA PHE A 41 22.03 -15.29 -9.14
C PHE A 41 22.15 -14.45 -10.41
N GLU A 42 21.21 -13.54 -10.62
CA GLU A 42 21.30 -12.53 -11.67
C GLU A 42 22.33 -11.45 -11.27
N PRO A 43 22.92 -10.71 -12.24
CA PRO A 43 23.95 -9.69 -11.97
C PRO A 43 23.51 -8.55 -11.03
N ASP A 44 22.20 -8.45 -10.76
CA ASP A 44 21.57 -7.50 -9.86
C ASP A 44 21.34 -8.05 -8.43
N GLY A 45 21.84 -9.26 -8.14
CA GLY A 45 21.79 -9.91 -6.83
C GLY A 45 20.50 -10.69 -6.55
N TYR A 46 19.55 -10.74 -7.50
CA TYR A 46 18.30 -11.48 -7.31
C TYR A 46 18.48 -12.97 -7.66
N LEU A 47 17.89 -13.83 -6.82
CA LEU A 47 17.88 -15.27 -7.04
C LEU A 47 16.83 -15.65 -8.09
N SER A 48 17.30 -16.05 -9.26
CA SER A 48 16.48 -16.59 -10.36
C SER A 48 16.31 -18.09 -10.19
N VAL A 49 15.06 -18.57 -10.22
CA VAL A 49 14.73 -20.00 -10.08
C VAL A 49 14.08 -20.50 -11.36
N LYS A 50 14.72 -21.45 -12.04
CA LYS A 50 14.21 -22.08 -13.27
C LYS A 50 13.87 -23.53 -13.01
N LEU A 51 12.65 -23.95 -13.36
CA LEU A 51 12.23 -25.35 -13.30
C LEU A 51 12.92 -26.12 -14.44
N VAL A 52 13.79 -27.07 -14.11
CA VAL A 52 14.56 -27.84 -15.11
C VAL A 52 13.87 -29.14 -15.47
N ASN A 53 13.33 -29.84 -14.48
CA ASN A 53 12.64 -31.11 -14.68
C ASN A 53 11.52 -31.29 -13.65
N ASP A 54 10.38 -31.80 -14.09
CA ASP A 54 9.24 -32.13 -13.25
C ASP A 54 8.76 -33.53 -13.64
N SER A 55 9.00 -34.50 -12.77
CA SER A 55 8.67 -35.91 -12.97
C SER A 55 7.27 -36.26 -12.44
N ARG A 56 6.53 -35.30 -11.87
CA ARG A 56 5.20 -35.58 -11.28
C ARG A 56 4.19 -36.00 -12.35
N PRO A 57 3.24 -36.91 -12.05
CA PRO A 57 2.13 -37.21 -12.95
C PRO A 57 1.32 -35.94 -13.29
N VAL A 58 0.80 -35.83 -14.51
CA VAL A 58 0.05 -34.64 -14.99
C VAL A 58 -1.10 -34.27 -14.03
N TYR A 59 -1.81 -35.28 -13.52
CA TYR A 59 -2.88 -35.08 -12.53
C TYR A 59 -2.39 -34.35 -11.27
N HIS A 60 -1.26 -34.78 -10.69
CA HIS A 60 -0.70 -34.13 -9.50
C HIS A 60 -0.28 -32.69 -9.80
N ARG A 61 0.31 -32.41 -10.96
CA ARG A 61 0.67 -31.03 -11.33
C ARG A 61 -0.55 -30.13 -11.44
N VAL A 62 -1.62 -30.60 -12.07
CA VAL A 62 -2.87 -29.83 -12.25
C VAL A 62 -3.55 -29.61 -10.91
N VAL A 63 -3.68 -30.66 -10.08
CA VAL A 63 -4.30 -30.56 -8.76
C VAL A 63 -3.50 -29.67 -7.83
N GLU A 64 -2.19 -29.85 -7.75
CA GLU A 64 -1.33 -29.04 -6.87
C GLU A 64 -1.27 -27.58 -7.33
N SER A 65 -1.23 -27.33 -8.64
CA SER A 65 -1.35 -25.96 -9.18
C SER A 65 -2.70 -25.33 -8.84
N PHE A 66 -3.79 -26.10 -8.94
CA PHE A 66 -5.11 -25.64 -8.57
C PHE A 66 -5.21 -25.34 -7.08
N LEU A 67 -4.73 -26.26 -6.22
CA LEU A 67 -4.72 -26.06 -4.77
C LEU A 67 -3.85 -24.86 -4.39
N ASN A 68 -2.62 -24.76 -4.89
CA ASN A 68 -1.74 -23.63 -4.59
C ASN A 68 -2.28 -22.28 -5.09
N LYS A 69 -3.12 -22.28 -6.15
CA LYS A 69 -3.68 -21.06 -6.72
C LYS A 69 -4.97 -20.62 -6.03
N PHE A 70 -5.83 -21.57 -5.64
CA PHE A 70 -7.17 -21.29 -5.14
C PHE A 70 -7.33 -21.52 -3.63
N PHE A 71 -6.40 -22.21 -2.98
CA PHE A 71 -6.40 -22.47 -1.55
C PHE A 71 -5.24 -21.74 -0.85
N PRO A 72 -5.35 -21.50 0.47
CA PRO A 72 -4.28 -20.85 1.25
C PRO A 72 -2.97 -21.63 1.21
N THR A 73 -1.85 -20.92 1.31
CA THR A 73 -0.51 -21.53 1.38
C THR A 73 -0.44 -22.52 2.53
N GLY A 74 0.08 -23.73 2.28
CA GLY A 74 0.18 -24.80 3.28
C GLY A 74 -1.10 -25.61 3.50
N TYR A 75 -2.15 -25.41 2.67
CA TYR A 75 -3.33 -26.28 2.67
C TYR A 75 -2.93 -27.75 2.39
N PRO A 76 -3.49 -28.74 3.10
CA PRO A 76 -4.59 -28.65 4.07
C PRO A 76 -4.16 -28.34 5.51
N TYR A 77 -2.87 -28.32 5.81
CA TYR A 77 -2.37 -28.22 7.20
C TYR A 77 -2.43 -26.81 7.79
N SER A 78 -2.56 -25.78 6.96
CA SER A 78 -2.65 -24.38 7.39
C SER A 78 -4.06 -23.93 7.79
N VAL A 79 -5.07 -24.79 7.63
CA VAL A 79 -6.48 -24.45 7.86
C VAL A 79 -7.14 -25.44 8.82
N ASN A 80 -8.23 -25.00 9.46
CA ASN A 80 -9.04 -25.86 10.33
C ASN A 80 -9.71 -26.99 9.52
N GLU A 81 -9.95 -28.14 10.15
CA GLU A 81 -10.58 -29.34 9.56
C GLU A 81 -11.90 -29.04 8.82
N GLY A 82 -12.67 -28.05 9.25
CA GLY A 82 -13.94 -27.65 8.61
C GLY A 82 -13.80 -26.83 7.31
N TYR A 83 -12.60 -26.35 6.96
CA TYR A 83 -12.40 -25.37 5.88
C TYR A 83 -12.83 -25.90 4.50
N LEU A 84 -12.56 -27.17 4.19
CA LEU A 84 -12.95 -27.75 2.91
C LEU A 84 -14.48 -27.80 2.77
N ARG A 85 -15.18 -28.23 3.84
CA ARG A 85 -16.64 -28.31 3.85
C ARG A 85 -17.28 -26.94 3.70
N TYR A 86 -16.74 -25.95 4.40
CA TYR A 86 -17.12 -24.55 4.24
C TYR A 86 -16.93 -24.06 2.80
N THR A 87 -15.76 -24.34 2.21
CA THR A 87 -15.42 -23.89 0.86
C THR A 87 -16.33 -24.52 -0.20
N GLN A 88 -16.69 -25.80 -0.05
CA GLN A 88 -17.67 -26.48 -0.91
C GLN A 88 -19.05 -25.80 -0.86
N PHE A 89 -19.58 -25.54 0.33
CA PHE A 89 -20.86 -24.87 0.46
C PHE A 89 -20.83 -23.41 0.01
N ARG A 90 -19.71 -22.72 0.21
CA ARG A 90 -19.50 -21.36 -0.31
C ARG A 90 -19.50 -21.35 -1.84
N ALA A 91 -18.84 -22.32 -2.49
CA ALA A 91 -18.88 -22.45 -3.95
C ALA A 91 -20.31 -22.72 -4.46
N LEU A 92 -21.04 -23.63 -3.82
CA LEU A 92 -22.43 -23.93 -4.16
C LEU A 92 -23.34 -22.70 -3.97
N GLN A 93 -23.20 -21.99 -2.84
CA GLN A 93 -23.94 -20.76 -2.54
C GLN A 93 -23.68 -19.68 -3.60
N HIS A 94 -22.44 -19.50 -4.04
CA HIS A 94 -22.11 -18.56 -5.11
C HIS A 94 -22.72 -18.96 -6.45
N LEU A 95 -22.68 -20.23 -6.83
CA LEU A 95 -23.31 -20.73 -8.05
C LEU A 95 -24.83 -20.51 -8.05
N SER A 96 -25.50 -20.90 -6.96
CA SER A 96 -26.96 -20.71 -6.81
C SER A 96 -27.34 -19.23 -6.82
N SER A 97 -26.56 -18.37 -6.16
CA SER A 97 -26.79 -16.93 -6.16
C SER A 97 -26.63 -16.32 -7.56
N ALA A 98 -25.65 -16.79 -8.35
CA ALA A 98 -25.45 -16.34 -9.72
C ALA A 98 -26.63 -16.73 -10.62
N ALA A 99 -27.10 -17.98 -10.52
CA ALA A 99 -28.27 -18.45 -11.27
C ALA A 99 -29.54 -17.65 -10.91
N LEU A 100 -29.77 -17.37 -9.62
CA LEU A 100 -30.89 -16.54 -9.16
C LEU A 100 -30.81 -15.11 -9.69
N SER A 101 -29.60 -14.52 -9.78
CA SER A 101 -29.40 -13.17 -10.34
C SER A 101 -29.77 -13.11 -11.82
N VAL A 102 -29.39 -14.12 -12.60
CA VAL A 102 -29.77 -14.22 -14.03
C VAL A 102 -31.28 -14.32 -14.19
N LEU A 103 -31.94 -15.19 -13.41
CA LEU A 103 -33.40 -15.34 -13.44
C LEU A 103 -34.11 -14.04 -13.06
N SER A 104 -33.63 -13.35 -12.02
CA SER A 104 -34.17 -12.04 -11.61
C SER A 104 -34.04 -10.99 -12.72
N THR A 105 -32.87 -10.92 -13.36
CA THR A 105 -32.61 -9.98 -14.48
C THR A 105 -33.51 -10.31 -15.67
N GLN A 106 -33.67 -11.61 -15.99
CA GLN A 106 -34.59 -12.06 -17.03
C GLN A 106 -36.02 -11.61 -16.72
N SER A 107 -36.53 -11.83 -15.51
CA SER A 107 -37.87 -11.40 -15.10
C SER A 107 -38.07 -9.89 -15.19
N LEU A 108 -37.09 -9.08 -14.77
CA LEU A 108 -37.14 -7.61 -14.87
C LEU A 108 -37.22 -7.13 -16.33
N LEU A 109 -36.38 -7.70 -17.20
CA LEU A 109 -36.38 -7.36 -18.63
C LEU A 109 -37.65 -7.85 -19.33
N PHE A 110 -38.23 -8.98 -18.91
CA PHE A 110 -39.54 -9.42 -19.35
C PHE A 110 -40.64 -8.42 -18.96
N ALA A 111 -40.62 -7.93 -17.71
CA ALA A 111 -41.55 -6.90 -17.24
C ALA A 111 -41.39 -5.56 -17.99
N ALA A 112 -40.16 -5.24 -18.43
CA ALA A 112 -39.86 -4.09 -19.29
C ALA A 112 -40.22 -4.29 -20.78
N GLY A 113 -40.78 -5.46 -21.15
CA GLY A 113 -41.24 -5.76 -22.51
C GLY A 113 -40.17 -6.31 -23.47
N LEU A 114 -38.93 -6.50 -23.01
CA LEU A 114 -37.77 -6.84 -23.86
C LEU A 114 -37.64 -8.35 -24.17
N ARG A 115 -38.44 -9.21 -23.51
CA ARG A 115 -38.50 -10.70 -23.67
C ARG A 115 -37.14 -11.36 -24.01
N PRO A 116 -36.08 -11.16 -23.21
CA PRO A 116 -34.76 -11.70 -23.53
C PRO A 116 -34.70 -13.21 -23.30
N THR A 117 -33.86 -13.89 -24.08
CA THR A 117 -33.47 -15.28 -23.78
C THR A 117 -32.65 -15.36 -22.49
N PRO A 118 -32.59 -16.51 -21.80
CA PRO A 118 -31.72 -16.69 -20.64
C PRO A 118 -30.25 -16.33 -20.91
N ALA A 119 -29.75 -16.58 -22.13
CA ALA A 119 -28.41 -16.19 -22.55
C ALA A 119 -28.25 -14.66 -22.65
N GLN A 120 -29.25 -13.93 -23.17
CA GLN A 120 -29.25 -12.47 -23.23
C GLN A 120 -29.39 -11.84 -21.83
N ALA A 121 -30.24 -12.39 -20.97
CA ALA A 121 -30.35 -11.94 -19.58
C ALA A 121 -29.08 -12.22 -18.78
N THR A 122 -28.41 -13.34 -19.06
CA THR A 122 -27.08 -13.64 -18.52
C THR A 122 -26.08 -12.60 -19.00
N ALA A 123 -25.99 -12.31 -20.29
CA ALA A 123 -25.06 -11.30 -20.81
C ALA A 123 -25.32 -9.90 -20.22
N VAL A 124 -26.59 -9.51 -20.03
CA VAL A 124 -26.96 -8.25 -19.38
C VAL A 124 -26.58 -8.25 -17.90
N SER A 125 -26.91 -9.30 -17.13
CA SER A 125 -26.47 -9.41 -15.72
C SER A 125 -24.95 -9.41 -15.62
N TRP A 126 -24.27 -10.15 -16.49
CA TRP A 126 -22.83 -10.30 -16.45
C TRP A 126 -22.08 -9.04 -16.85
N ILE A 127 -22.60 -8.23 -17.77
CA ILE A 127 -21.95 -6.99 -18.22
C ILE A 127 -22.34 -5.80 -17.33
N LEU A 128 -23.64 -5.60 -17.06
CA LEU A 128 -24.14 -4.43 -16.33
C LEU A 128 -24.07 -4.58 -14.81
N LYS A 129 -24.26 -5.79 -14.28
CA LYS A 129 -24.38 -6.01 -12.83
C LYS A 129 -23.12 -6.63 -12.23
N ASP A 130 -22.77 -7.83 -12.68
CA ASP A 130 -21.69 -8.62 -12.07
C ASP A 130 -20.31 -8.19 -12.58
N GLY A 131 -20.19 -7.84 -13.86
CA GLY A 131 -18.93 -7.44 -14.50
C GLY A 131 -18.37 -6.14 -13.94
N MET A 132 -19.21 -5.14 -13.72
CA MET A 132 -18.83 -3.89 -13.06
C MET A 132 -18.40 -4.11 -11.60
N GLN A 133 -19.07 -5.02 -10.88
CA GLN A 133 -18.68 -5.38 -9.51
C GLN A 133 -17.34 -6.13 -9.47
N HIS A 134 -17.10 -7.05 -10.42
CA HIS A 134 -15.82 -7.73 -10.56
C HIS A 134 -14.70 -6.79 -10.98
N MET A 135 -14.98 -5.82 -11.84
CA MET A 135 -14.05 -4.73 -12.19
C MET A 135 -13.71 -3.89 -10.95
N GLY A 136 -14.71 -3.52 -10.14
CA GLY A 136 -14.50 -2.83 -8.87
C GLY A 136 -13.61 -3.62 -7.91
N LYS A 137 -13.85 -4.93 -7.77
CA LYS A 137 -13.00 -5.84 -6.97
C LYS A 137 -11.58 -5.92 -7.53
N LEU A 138 -11.41 -5.95 -8.85
CA LEU A 138 -10.10 -5.95 -9.50
C LEU A 138 -9.35 -4.65 -9.22
N ILE A 139 -10.03 -3.50 -9.35
CA ILE A 139 -9.45 -2.18 -9.01
C ILE A 139 -9.05 -2.13 -7.53
N CYS A 140 -9.89 -2.66 -6.63
CA CYS A 140 -9.62 -2.68 -5.19
C CYS A 140 -8.61 -3.76 -4.76
N SER A 141 -8.34 -4.77 -5.58
CA SER A 141 -7.48 -5.91 -5.20
C SER A 141 -6.06 -5.49 -4.82
N ASN A 142 -5.54 -4.44 -5.45
CA ASN A 142 -4.22 -3.89 -5.17
C ASN A 142 -4.23 -2.73 -4.16
N LEU A 143 -5.41 -2.38 -3.61
CA LEU A 143 -5.58 -1.23 -2.71
C LEU A 143 -5.73 -1.65 -1.24
N GLY A 144 -5.75 -2.95 -0.92
CA GLY A 144 -5.96 -3.47 0.44
C GLY A 144 -5.08 -2.81 1.51
N ALA A 145 -3.77 -2.75 1.30
CA ALA A 145 -2.85 -2.11 2.26
C ALA A 145 -3.18 -0.62 2.50
N ARG A 146 -3.64 0.10 1.45
CA ARG A 146 -4.07 1.50 1.57
C ARG A 146 -5.40 1.60 2.32
N MET A 147 -6.30 0.65 2.09
CA MET A 147 -7.58 0.54 2.79
C MET A 147 -7.37 0.33 4.29
N ASP A 148 -6.48 -0.59 4.65
CA ASP A 148 -6.17 -0.89 6.05
C ASP A 148 -5.51 0.30 6.77
N SER A 149 -4.65 1.06 6.08
CA SER A 149 -3.98 2.22 6.69
C SER A 149 -4.89 3.41 7.00
N GLU A 150 -5.95 3.59 6.22
CA GLU A 150 -6.84 4.76 6.28
C GLU A 150 -8.32 4.34 6.23
N PRO A 151 -8.79 3.48 7.14
CA PRO A 151 -10.08 2.81 7.03
C PRO A 151 -11.25 3.80 7.08
N LYS A 152 -11.13 4.87 7.88
CA LYS A 152 -12.13 5.95 7.96
C LYS A 152 -12.33 6.65 6.61
N ARG A 153 -11.24 6.88 5.87
CA ARG A 153 -11.29 7.56 4.57
C ARG A 153 -11.90 6.68 3.50
N TRP A 154 -11.53 5.40 3.47
CA TRP A 154 -12.07 4.46 2.51
C TRP A 154 -13.54 4.17 2.75
N ARG A 155 -14.01 4.22 4.00
CA ARG A 155 -15.44 4.21 4.32
C ARG A 155 -16.15 5.40 3.66
N ILE A 156 -15.71 6.63 3.95
CA ILE A 156 -16.31 7.85 3.39
C ILE A 156 -16.29 7.83 1.85
N LEU A 157 -15.17 7.43 1.24
CA LEU A 157 -15.06 7.31 -0.21
C LEU A 157 -16.04 6.29 -0.78
N ALA A 158 -16.20 5.14 -0.13
CA ALA A 158 -17.15 4.11 -0.56
C ALA A 158 -18.59 4.64 -0.49
N ASP A 159 -18.94 5.35 0.58
CA ASP A 159 -20.28 5.91 0.76
C ASP A 159 -20.57 7.05 -0.24
N VAL A 160 -19.59 7.91 -0.54
CA VAL A 160 -19.70 8.91 -1.62
C VAL A 160 -19.90 8.24 -2.98
N LEU A 161 -19.11 7.21 -3.31
CA LEU A 161 -19.26 6.48 -4.57
C LEU A 161 -20.59 5.74 -4.66
N TYR A 162 -21.09 5.21 -3.54
CA TYR A 162 -22.39 4.56 -3.45
C TYR A 162 -23.54 5.56 -3.68
N ASP A 163 -23.47 6.74 -3.06
CA ASP A 163 -24.46 7.80 -3.24
C ASP A 163 -24.47 8.32 -4.69
N LEU A 164 -23.29 8.48 -5.30
CA LEU A 164 -23.18 8.85 -6.72
C LEU A 164 -23.79 7.77 -7.63
N GLY A 165 -23.50 6.50 -7.36
CA GLY A 165 -24.09 5.37 -8.08
C GLY A 165 -25.61 5.34 -7.96
N THR A 166 -26.13 5.49 -6.74
CA THR A 166 -27.57 5.59 -6.47
C THR A 166 -28.19 6.79 -7.18
N GLY A 167 -27.51 7.93 -7.20
CA GLY A 167 -27.92 9.12 -7.95
C GLY A 167 -28.04 8.84 -9.46
N LEU A 168 -27.06 8.15 -10.04
CA LEU A 168 -27.10 7.74 -11.45
C LEU A 168 -28.21 6.72 -11.75
N GLU A 169 -28.48 5.77 -10.85
CA GLU A 169 -29.58 4.81 -11.00
C GLU A 169 -30.94 5.50 -10.99
N VAL A 170 -31.12 6.51 -10.12
CA VAL A 170 -32.32 7.35 -10.07
C VAL A 170 -32.48 8.19 -11.36
N LEU A 171 -31.38 8.54 -12.03
CA LEU A 171 -31.39 9.28 -13.31
C LEU A 171 -31.62 8.38 -14.54
N SER A 172 -31.50 7.06 -14.40
CA SER A 172 -31.59 6.09 -15.50
C SER A 172 -32.96 6.07 -16.25
N PRO A 173 -34.12 6.38 -15.63
CA PRO A 173 -35.41 6.44 -16.32
C PRO A 173 -35.60 7.66 -17.25
N LEU A 174 -34.64 8.58 -17.36
CA LEU A 174 -34.79 9.84 -18.12
C LEU A 174 -34.74 9.70 -19.66
N CYS A 175 -34.59 8.48 -20.19
CA CYS A 175 -34.45 8.22 -21.62
C CYS A 175 -35.49 7.22 -22.19
N PRO A 176 -36.79 7.59 -22.28
CA PRO A 176 -37.60 7.13 -23.41
C PRO A 176 -38.74 8.11 -23.80
N HIS A 177 -38.47 9.03 -24.73
CA HIS A 177 -39.37 9.68 -25.71
C HIS A 177 -40.74 10.37 -25.39
N LEU A 178 -41.33 10.49 -24.18
CA LEU A 178 -42.50 11.42 -23.96
C LEU A 178 -42.79 11.83 -22.48
N PHE A 179 -41.76 12.03 -21.65
CA PHE A 179 -41.85 12.20 -20.17
C PHE A 179 -41.58 13.64 -19.65
N LEU A 180 -41.16 14.56 -20.52
CA LEU A 180 -40.41 15.77 -20.16
C LEU A 180 -41.17 16.86 -19.36
N GLU A 181 -42.47 17.08 -19.59
CA GLU A 181 -43.15 18.25 -19.00
C GLU A 181 -43.64 18.03 -17.56
N VAL A 182 -43.96 16.79 -17.18
CA VAL A 182 -44.35 16.45 -15.78
C VAL A 182 -43.12 16.00 -14.96
N ALA A 183 -42.09 15.45 -15.61
CA ALA A 183 -40.83 15.08 -14.96
C ALA A 183 -39.92 16.29 -14.67
N GLY A 184 -39.96 17.35 -15.46
CA GLY A 184 -39.08 18.52 -15.31
C GLY A 184 -39.20 19.20 -13.93
N LEU A 185 -40.42 19.36 -13.40
CA LEU A 185 -40.65 19.99 -12.09
C LEU A 185 -40.36 19.04 -10.92
N GLY A 186 -40.64 17.74 -11.07
CA GLY A 186 -40.32 16.71 -10.07
C GLY A 186 -38.81 16.39 -9.98
N ASN A 187 -38.06 16.63 -11.06
CA ASN A 187 -36.62 16.35 -11.14
C ASN A 187 -35.75 17.41 -10.46
N PHE A 188 -36.17 18.68 -10.46
CA PHE A 188 -35.45 19.72 -9.72
C PHE A 188 -35.50 19.46 -8.21
N ALA A 189 -36.66 19.05 -7.68
CA ALA A 189 -36.81 18.68 -6.29
C ALA A 189 -35.99 17.43 -5.92
N LYS A 190 -35.91 16.41 -6.79
CA LYS A 190 -35.20 15.16 -6.52
C LYS A 190 -33.68 15.28 -6.62
N LEU A 191 -33.15 16.10 -7.52
CA LEU A 191 -31.72 16.41 -7.56
C LEU A 191 -31.30 17.21 -6.32
N VAL A 192 -32.13 18.16 -5.88
CA VAL A 192 -31.83 18.98 -4.69
C VAL A 192 -31.97 18.15 -3.40
N PHE A 193 -33.04 17.38 -3.23
CA PHE A 193 -33.23 16.54 -2.02
C PHE A 193 -32.31 15.32 -2.00
N GLY A 194 -32.07 14.66 -3.14
CA GLY A 194 -31.13 13.53 -3.22
C GLY A 194 -29.69 13.97 -2.92
N SER A 195 -29.27 15.12 -3.46
CA SER A 195 -27.96 15.70 -3.13
C SER A 195 -27.88 16.14 -1.68
N LEU A 196 -28.94 16.73 -1.13
CA LEU A 196 -28.99 17.10 0.29
C LEU A 196 -28.92 15.88 1.21
N LEU A 197 -29.65 14.81 0.89
CA LEU A 197 -29.62 13.55 1.65
C LEU A 197 -28.26 12.87 1.54
N SER A 198 -27.60 12.90 0.38
CA SER A 198 -26.23 12.41 0.23
C SER A 198 -25.24 13.25 1.04
N VAL A 199 -25.37 14.58 1.05
CA VAL A 199 -24.54 15.45 1.90
C VAL A 199 -24.76 15.13 3.38
N VAL A 200 -26.01 14.93 3.81
CA VAL A 200 -26.34 14.51 5.18
C VAL A 200 -25.80 13.12 5.49
N HIS A 201 -25.86 12.17 4.55
CA HIS A 201 -25.31 10.84 4.69
C HIS A 201 -23.79 10.88 4.87
N VAL A 202 -23.07 11.54 3.95
CA VAL A 202 -21.61 11.71 4.03
C VAL A 202 -21.22 12.44 5.31
N TYR A 203 -21.94 13.48 5.71
CA TYR A 203 -21.70 14.17 6.99
C TYR A 203 -21.89 13.23 8.19
N SER A 204 -22.97 12.44 8.18
CA SER A 204 -23.25 11.46 9.25
C SER A 204 -22.16 10.40 9.34
N VAL A 205 -21.67 9.91 8.20
CA VAL A 205 -20.55 8.96 8.14
C VAL A 205 -19.25 9.61 8.63
N VAL A 206 -18.98 10.87 8.28
CA VAL A 206 -17.82 11.62 8.80
C VAL A 206 -17.89 11.72 10.33
N GLU A 207 -19.05 12.05 10.88
CA GLU A 207 -19.24 12.13 12.34
C GLU A 207 -19.20 10.73 13.00
N GLU A 208 -19.72 9.68 12.36
CA GLU A 208 -19.58 8.28 12.81
C GLU A 208 -18.10 7.89 12.89
N MET A 209 -17.34 8.14 11.83
CA MET A 209 -15.90 7.84 11.77
C MET A 209 -15.10 8.68 12.77
N ARG A 210 -15.51 9.92 13.04
CA ARG A 210 -14.93 10.75 14.10
C ARG A 210 -15.29 10.23 15.48
N ALA A 211 -16.49 9.70 15.70
CA ALA A 211 -16.87 9.15 16.99
C ALA A 211 -16.07 7.89 17.37
N ALA A 212 -15.63 7.09 16.38
CA ALA A 212 -14.83 5.89 16.57
C ALA A 212 -13.31 6.20 16.69
N PRO A 213 -12.70 6.10 17.89
CA PRO A 213 -11.25 6.21 18.02
C PRO A 213 -10.57 4.99 17.38
N VAL A 214 -9.56 5.23 16.56
CA VAL A 214 -8.70 4.16 16.00
C VAL A 214 -7.32 4.31 16.58
N ASN A 215 -6.82 3.24 17.18
CA ASN A 215 -5.62 3.21 18.02
C ASN A 215 -4.35 2.68 17.32
N THR A 216 -4.45 2.24 16.06
CA THR A 216 -3.28 1.88 15.25
C THR A 216 -2.55 3.11 14.74
N LEU A 217 -1.25 3.06 14.47
CA LEU A 217 -0.55 4.21 13.87
C LEU A 217 -0.62 4.17 12.33
N ASN A 218 -0.85 5.34 11.73
CA ASN A 218 -0.69 5.59 10.30
C ASN A 218 0.10 6.91 10.09
N PRO A 219 0.53 7.25 8.87
CA PRO A 219 1.33 8.45 8.63
C PRO A 219 0.72 9.74 9.18
N GLN A 220 -0.58 10.00 8.97
CA GLN A 220 -1.21 11.23 9.45
C GLN A 220 -1.28 11.28 10.97
N ARG A 221 -1.78 10.22 11.62
CA ARG A 221 -1.92 10.15 13.08
C ARG A 221 -0.56 10.24 13.77
N THR A 222 0.45 9.58 13.20
CA THR A 222 1.83 9.64 13.70
C THR A 222 2.37 11.07 13.63
N ALA A 223 2.22 11.74 12.48
CA ALA A 223 2.65 13.12 12.32
C ALA A 223 1.97 14.07 13.31
N MET A 224 0.65 13.91 13.54
CA MET A 224 -0.08 14.73 14.51
C MET A 224 0.41 14.50 15.95
N ILE A 225 0.64 13.25 16.34
CA ILE A 225 1.15 12.91 17.67
C ILE A 225 2.55 13.47 17.89
N VAL A 226 3.44 13.31 16.91
CA VAL A 226 4.81 13.81 16.98
C VAL A 226 4.80 15.34 17.05
N ALA A 227 3.98 16.02 16.25
CA ALA A 227 3.85 17.47 16.31
C ALA A 227 3.38 17.96 17.70
N ASP A 228 2.37 17.31 18.29
CA ASP A 228 1.91 17.64 19.64
C ASP A 228 3.01 17.44 20.68
N PHE A 229 3.74 16.34 20.60
CA PHE A 229 4.81 16.01 21.53
C PHE A 229 5.98 16.98 21.42
N ILE A 230 6.42 17.32 20.21
CA ILE A 230 7.50 18.30 19.99
C ILE A 230 7.12 19.68 20.56
N LYS A 231 5.85 20.08 20.41
CA LYS A 231 5.37 21.40 20.86
C LYS A 231 5.10 21.48 22.35
N THR A 232 4.55 20.44 22.94
CA THR A 232 3.96 20.49 24.29
C THR A 232 4.60 19.53 25.28
N GLY A 233 5.40 18.59 24.81
CA GLY A 233 5.93 17.48 25.60
C GLY A 233 4.87 16.46 26.01
N LYS A 234 3.68 16.49 25.40
CA LYS A 234 2.56 15.58 25.69
C LYS A 234 2.01 14.93 24.43
N VAL A 235 1.39 13.76 24.60
CA VAL A 235 0.77 12.98 23.52
C VAL A 235 -0.75 12.98 23.65
N SER A 236 -1.42 13.26 22.54
CA SER A 236 -2.88 13.14 22.40
C SER A 236 -3.30 11.67 22.31
N GLY A 237 -4.38 11.28 22.99
CA GLY A 237 -4.96 9.94 22.84
C GLY A 237 -5.77 9.77 21.56
N PRO A 238 -6.14 8.54 21.18
CA PRO A 238 -7.01 8.29 20.03
C PRO A 238 -8.35 9.04 20.10
N ALA A 239 -8.90 9.20 21.31
CA ALA A 239 -10.14 9.94 21.55
C ALA A 239 -10.00 11.45 21.32
N ASP A 240 -8.84 12.03 21.66
CA ASP A 240 -8.55 13.45 21.47
C ASP A 240 -8.26 13.77 20.00
N LEU A 241 -7.58 12.84 19.32
CA LEU A 241 -7.08 13.03 17.97
C LEU A 241 -8.16 12.86 16.88
N ARG A 242 -9.21 12.08 17.17
CA ARG A 242 -10.26 11.68 16.20
C ARG A 242 -10.95 12.83 15.46
N TYR A 243 -11.09 14.00 16.08
CA TYR A 243 -11.73 15.18 15.48
C TYR A 243 -10.77 16.07 14.70
N ARG A 244 -9.46 15.87 14.89
CA ARG A 244 -8.39 16.63 14.22
C ARG A 244 -7.91 15.92 12.95
N GLU A 245 -8.28 14.65 12.74
CA GLU A 245 -8.00 13.91 11.51
C GLU A 245 -8.69 14.58 10.31
N ASP A 246 -7.91 14.82 9.25
CA ASP A 246 -8.47 15.21 7.96
C ASP A 246 -8.92 13.96 7.20
N LEU A 247 -10.23 13.77 7.14
CA LEU A 247 -10.85 12.62 6.50
C LEU A 247 -11.17 12.87 5.01
N LEU A 248 -11.24 14.14 4.58
CA LEU A 248 -11.73 14.52 3.24
C LEU A 248 -10.60 14.92 2.30
N PHE A 249 -9.56 15.61 2.80
CA PHE A 249 -8.45 16.12 1.99
C PHE A 249 -7.09 15.59 2.49
N PRO A 250 -6.80 14.30 2.24
CA PRO A 250 -5.58 13.69 2.72
C PRO A 250 -4.32 14.21 2.02
N GLY A 251 -3.19 14.13 2.72
CA GLY A 251 -1.87 14.41 2.15
C GLY A 251 -1.28 15.77 2.51
N ARG A 252 -1.96 16.55 3.36
CA ARG A 252 -1.33 17.72 3.99
C ARG A 252 -0.24 17.25 4.95
N LEU A 253 0.99 17.63 4.63
CA LEU A 253 2.13 17.36 5.50
C LEU A 253 2.06 18.28 6.73
N ILE A 254 2.54 17.76 7.85
CA ILE A 254 2.57 18.49 9.11
C ILE A 254 3.99 18.99 9.31
N GLU A 255 4.17 20.30 9.19
CA GLU A 255 5.48 20.97 9.24
C GLU A 255 6.20 20.69 10.56
N ASP A 256 5.46 20.76 11.67
CA ASP A 256 5.99 20.50 13.01
C ASP A 256 6.43 19.03 13.23
N ALA A 257 6.04 18.13 12.32
CA ALA A 257 6.42 16.73 12.33
C ALA A 257 7.41 16.39 11.20
N GLY A 258 8.18 17.39 10.75
CA GLY A 258 9.26 17.22 9.77
C GLY A 258 8.80 17.01 8.33
N ASN A 259 7.54 17.32 8.00
CA ASN A 259 6.96 17.11 6.66
C ASN A 259 7.26 15.71 6.10
N VAL A 260 7.10 14.67 6.91
CA VAL A 260 7.50 13.31 6.53
C VAL A 260 6.48 12.64 5.61
N LYS A 261 6.98 11.96 4.58
CA LYS A 261 6.21 11.10 3.68
C LYS A 261 6.75 9.69 3.70
N VAL A 262 5.89 8.71 3.94
CA VAL A 262 6.28 7.29 3.98
C VAL A 262 5.87 6.58 2.70
N GLY A 263 6.61 5.51 2.37
CA GLY A 263 6.08 4.51 1.45
C GLY A 263 6.42 4.72 -0.02
N ARG A 264 7.48 5.48 -0.28
CA ARG A 264 8.05 5.56 -1.63
C ARG A 264 9.06 4.43 -1.82
N ALA A 265 9.21 3.98 -3.07
CA ALA A 265 10.20 2.96 -3.41
C ALA A 265 11.64 3.51 -3.25
N LEU A 266 12.52 2.76 -2.60
CA LEU A 266 13.93 3.10 -2.33
C LEU A 266 14.63 3.70 -3.55
N ARG A 267 14.54 3.03 -4.71
CA ARG A 267 15.14 3.45 -5.99
C ARG A 267 14.75 4.86 -6.49
N LYS A 268 13.62 5.40 -6.01
CA LYS A 268 13.13 6.74 -6.40
C LYS A 268 13.59 7.84 -5.45
N VAL A 269 14.13 7.47 -4.29
CA VAL A 269 14.33 8.38 -3.16
C VAL A 269 15.81 8.49 -2.79
N VAL A 270 16.50 7.35 -2.63
CA VAL A 270 17.87 7.33 -2.09
C VAL A 270 18.83 6.71 -3.12
N LYS A 271 20.00 7.33 -3.28
CA LYS A 271 21.12 6.76 -4.05
C LYS A 271 21.86 5.73 -3.20
N PRO A 272 22.41 4.64 -3.79
CA PRO A 272 23.12 3.61 -3.03
C PRO A 272 24.19 4.15 -2.07
N SER A 273 25.00 5.13 -2.51
CA SER A 273 26.05 5.73 -1.68
C SER A 273 25.52 6.42 -0.40
N LYS A 274 24.35 7.07 -0.49
CA LYS A 274 23.71 7.70 0.68
C LYS A 274 23.08 6.68 1.64
N LEU A 275 22.70 5.52 1.10
CA LEU A 275 22.16 4.43 1.92
C LEU A 275 23.27 3.78 2.75
N GLU A 276 24.45 3.60 2.16
CA GLU A 276 25.65 3.11 2.87
C GLU A 276 26.08 4.09 3.96
N GLU A 277 26.20 5.39 3.64
CA GLU A 277 26.50 6.44 4.62
C GLU A 277 25.50 6.45 5.78
N TRP A 278 24.20 6.34 5.49
CA TRP A 278 23.18 6.26 6.54
C TRP A 278 23.37 5.06 7.47
N LYS A 279 23.78 3.91 6.93
CA LYS A 279 24.03 2.70 7.73
C LYS A 279 25.32 2.78 8.54
N GLU A 280 26.32 3.53 8.09
CA GLU A 280 27.50 3.82 8.90
C GLU A 280 27.16 4.71 10.10
N ILE A 281 26.25 5.68 9.93
CA ILE A 281 25.87 6.62 10.98
C ILE A 281 24.85 5.99 11.95
N PHE A 282 23.86 5.25 11.45
CA PHE A 282 22.74 4.69 12.23
C PHE A 282 22.58 3.18 11.97
N PRO A 283 23.52 2.33 12.44
CA PRO A 283 23.54 0.91 12.10
C PRO A 283 22.35 0.12 12.65
N GLU A 284 21.84 0.50 13.83
CA GLU A 284 20.75 -0.21 14.52
C GLU A 284 19.35 0.17 14.01
N GLU A 285 19.23 1.26 13.24
CA GLU A 285 17.93 1.77 12.84
C GLU A 285 17.43 1.09 11.56
N LYS A 286 16.12 0.77 11.58
CA LYS A 286 15.40 0.12 10.48
C LYS A 286 14.64 1.11 9.60
N PHE A 287 15.01 2.39 9.69
CA PHE A 287 14.46 3.44 8.86
C PHE A 287 15.61 4.24 8.22
N VAL A 288 15.31 4.85 7.08
CA VAL A 288 16.21 5.76 6.37
C VAL A 288 15.44 7.03 6.05
N LEU A 289 16.03 8.18 6.35
CA LEU A 289 15.46 9.48 6.00
C LEU A 289 16.19 10.07 4.80
N SER A 290 15.41 10.61 3.87
CA SER A 290 15.92 11.34 2.72
C SER A 290 15.25 12.70 2.65
N HIS A 291 16.03 13.76 2.85
CA HIS A 291 15.53 15.12 2.86
C HIS A 291 15.45 15.65 1.43
N GLY A 292 14.24 15.94 0.97
CA GLY A 292 13.98 16.65 -0.27
C GLY A 292 13.65 18.12 -0.01
N ASN A 293 13.55 18.92 -1.08
CA ASN A 293 13.31 20.37 -0.98
C ASN A 293 11.96 20.79 -0.36
N LYS A 294 11.02 19.85 -0.17
CA LYS A 294 9.66 20.14 0.29
C LYS A 294 9.18 19.23 1.42
N TRP A 295 9.78 18.06 1.55
CA TRP A 295 9.36 17.02 2.48
C TRP A 295 10.53 16.05 2.71
N THR A 296 10.45 15.30 3.80
CA THR A 296 11.40 14.23 4.11
C THR A 296 10.76 12.90 3.77
N ASP A 297 11.34 12.16 2.82
CA ASP A 297 10.88 10.80 2.54
C ASP A 297 11.47 9.84 3.59
N MET A 298 10.62 9.11 4.30
CA MET A 298 11.01 8.07 5.23
C MET A 298 10.78 6.69 4.61
N LEU A 299 11.83 5.90 4.57
CA LEU A 299 11.84 4.53 4.08
C LEU A 299 11.96 3.59 5.28
N LEU A 300 11.19 2.52 5.28
CA LEU A 300 11.20 1.51 6.33
C LEU A 300 11.71 0.18 5.79
N GLU A 301 12.54 -0.51 6.57
CA GLU A 301 12.93 -1.87 6.28
C GLU A 301 11.74 -2.82 6.37
N HIS A 302 11.81 -3.94 5.66
CA HIS A 302 10.76 -4.94 5.60
C HIS A 302 10.29 -5.39 7.00
N ASN A 303 11.24 -5.62 7.92
CA ASN A 303 11.01 -6.09 9.29
C ASN A 303 10.85 -4.95 10.31
N ALA A 304 10.70 -3.70 9.86
CA ALA A 304 10.46 -2.55 10.74
C ALA A 304 9.07 -2.64 11.40
N ILE A 305 8.99 -2.34 12.69
CA ILE A 305 7.75 -2.24 13.45
C ILE A 305 7.32 -0.78 13.61
N GLY A 306 6.19 -0.53 14.27
CA GLY A 306 5.71 0.84 14.45
C GLY A 306 6.64 1.73 15.27
N GLU A 307 7.39 1.15 16.20
CA GLU A 307 8.39 1.85 17.01
C GLU A 307 9.56 2.37 16.17
N ASP A 308 10.03 1.59 15.19
CA ASP A 308 11.07 2.04 14.25
C ASP A 308 10.57 3.25 13.41
N ALA A 309 9.30 3.22 12.99
CA ALA A 309 8.69 4.33 12.27
C ALA A 309 8.54 5.59 13.16
N LEU A 310 8.22 5.41 14.44
CA LEU A 310 8.15 6.51 15.42
C LEU A 310 9.52 7.16 15.66
N ARG A 311 10.59 6.36 15.77
CA ARG A 311 11.97 6.86 15.89
C ARG A 311 12.34 7.72 14.69
N GLY A 312 12.08 7.22 13.48
CA GLY A 312 12.34 7.98 12.25
C GLY A 312 11.56 9.29 12.18
N TRP A 313 10.31 9.29 12.64
CA TRP A 313 9.51 10.51 12.71
C TRP A 313 10.03 11.54 13.70
N LEU A 314 10.50 11.10 14.87
CA LEU A 314 11.10 11.97 15.88
C LEU A 314 12.41 12.57 15.39
N VAL A 315 13.28 11.79 14.75
CA VAL A 315 14.52 12.30 14.14
C VAL A 315 14.18 13.37 13.10
N ALA A 316 13.24 13.10 12.20
CA ALA A 316 12.84 14.06 11.17
C ALA A 316 12.24 15.34 11.78
N ALA A 317 11.41 15.22 12.81
CA ALA A 317 10.79 16.37 13.48
C ALA A 317 11.82 17.20 14.27
N TYR A 318 12.75 16.56 14.98
CA TYR A 318 13.82 17.26 15.69
C TYR A 318 14.77 17.97 14.72
N ALA A 319 15.17 17.30 13.63
CA ALA A 319 16.00 17.91 12.59
C ALA A 319 15.33 19.16 11.99
N ALA A 320 14.03 19.07 11.65
CA ALA A 320 13.25 20.22 11.15
C ALA A 320 13.09 21.34 12.20
N SER A 321 13.06 21.01 13.49
CA SER A 321 13.00 22.01 14.56
C SER A 321 14.33 22.75 14.78
N MET A 322 15.45 22.06 14.53
CA MET A 322 16.81 22.59 14.68
C MET A 322 17.22 23.44 13.47
N GLU A 323 16.77 23.06 12.28
CA GLU A 323 17.10 23.73 11.03
C GLU A 323 15.83 24.18 10.30
N LYS A 324 15.52 25.48 10.39
CA LYS A 324 14.31 26.08 9.77
C LYS A 324 14.34 26.11 8.24
N SER A 325 15.41 25.64 7.60
CA SER A 325 15.54 25.62 6.15
C SER A 325 15.18 24.23 5.61
N PHE A 326 14.46 24.16 4.48
CA PHE A 326 14.15 22.89 3.79
C PHE A 326 15.34 22.34 2.97
N HIS A 327 16.56 22.74 3.30
CA HIS A 327 17.76 22.13 2.73
C HIS A 327 18.08 20.82 3.45
N GLU A 328 18.88 19.98 2.80
CA GLU A 328 19.35 18.74 3.40
C GLU A 328 20.11 19.09 4.69
N PRO A 329 19.65 18.59 5.86
CA PRO A 329 20.26 18.95 7.13
C PRO A 329 21.69 18.45 7.19
N SER A 330 22.55 19.26 7.81
CA SER A 330 23.94 18.88 8.01
C SER A 330 24.04 17.60 8.85
N VAL A 331 25.11 16.81 8.65
CA VAL A 331 25.35 15.57 9.39
C VAL A 331 25.34 15.81 10.91
N SER A 332 25.87 16.95 11.37
CA SER A 332 25.83 17.34 12.78
C SER A 332 24.40 17.55 13.31
N VAL A 333 23.53 18.20 12.53
CA VAL A 333 22.12 18.41 12.92
C VAL A 333 21.35 17.09 12.97
N LEU A 334 21.62 16.18 12.03
CA LEU A 334 21.02 14.85 12.06
C LEU A 334 21.48 14.03 13.27
N GLN A 335 22.75 14.14 13.65
CA GLN A 335 23.27 13.49 14.84
C GLN A 335 22.65 14.06 16.12
N ASP A 336 22.57 15.38 16.25
CA ASP A 336 21.94 16.05 17.40
C ASP A 336 20.44 15.66 17.51
N ALA A 337 19.74 15.58 16.38
CA ALA A 337 18.35 15.15 16.32
C ALA A 337 18.19 13.68 16.75
N TYR A 338 19.13 12.81 16.35
CA TYR A 338 19.16 11.41 16.75
C TYR A 338 19.44 11.22 18.24
N ASP A 339 20.42 11.93 18.79
CA ASP A 339 20.73 11.89 20.22
C ASP A 339 19.55 12.36 21.07
N LYS A 340 18.88 13.42 20.60
CA LYS A 340 17.65 13.92 21.23
C LYS A 340 16.51 12.90 21.14
N MET A 341 16.33 12.26 19.99
CA MET A 341 15.35 11.17 19.82
C MET A 341 15.63 10.05 20.84
N ASN A 342 16.86 9.56 20.96
CA ASN A 342 17.20 8.50 21.90
C ASN A 342 16.92 8.88 23.36
N SER A 343 17.18 10.14 23.74
CA SER A 343 16.89 10.63 25.09
C SER A 343 15.39 10.71 25.41
N MET A 344 14.56 11.03 24.41
CA MET A 344 13.13 11.28 24.59
C MET A 344 12.25 10.10 24.18
N PHE A 345 12.79 9.08 23.51
CA PHE A 345 12.01 7.98 22.94
C PHE A 345 11.28 7.17 24.01
N THR A 346 11.96 6.80 25.10
CA THR A 346 11.35 5.99 26.16
C THR A 346 10.20 6.72 26.88
N PRO A 347 10.35 7.99 27.31
CA PRO A 347 9.23 8.78 27.82
C PRO A 347 8.07 8.91 26.82
N PHE A 348 8.38 9.22 25.55
CA PHE A 348 7.39 9.37 24.48
C PHE A 348 6.59 8.07 24.24
N LEU A 349 7.29 6.93 24.14
CA LEU A 349 6.69 5.63 23.91
C LEU A 349 5.81 5.21 25.08
N SER A 350 6.26 5.44 26.31
CA SER A 350 5.48 5.15 27.52
C SER A 350 4.20 5.97 27.57
N GLU A 351 4.26 7.26 27.20
CA GLU A 351 3.08 8.12 27.14
C GLU A 351 2.10 7.69 26.04
N LEU A 352 2.61 7.35 24.85
CA LEU A 352 1.83 6.79 23.74
C LEU A 352 1.05 5.53 24.16
N GLN A 353 1.74 4.58 24.79
CA GLN A 353 1.14 3.33 25.25
C GLN A 353 0.13 3.59 26.37
N ALA A 354 0.44 4.47 27.32
CA ALA A 354 -0.48 4.87 28.39
C ALA A 354 -1.76 5.55 27.85
N LYS A 355 -1.65 6.25 26.71
CA LYS A 355 -2.78 6.85 25.99
C LYS A 355 -3.56 5.86 25.12
N GLY A 356 -3.14 4.59 25.06
CA GLY A 356 -3.85 3.50 24.40
C GLY A 356 -3.51 3.31 22.93
N TRP A 357 -2.37 3.82 22.45
CA TRP A 357 -1.89 3.58 21.09
C TRP A 357 -1.18 2.23 20.96
N HIS A 358 -1.40 1.54 19.83
CA HIS A 358 -0.65 0.35 19.45
C HIS A 358 0.66 0.75 18.76
N THR A 359 1.77 0.68 19.49
CA THR A 359 3.10 1.09 19.01
C THR A 359 3.81 0.02 18.20
N ASP A 360 3.43 -1.25 18.38
CA ASP A 360 3.98 -2.39 17.63
C ASP A 360 3.61 -2.35 16.13
N ARG A 361 2.47 -1.71 15.80
CA ARG A 361 1.91 -1.71 14.44
C ARG A 361 1.90 -0.32 13.83
N PHE A 362 2.47 -0.24 12.64
CA PHE A 362 2.38 0.94 11.79
C PHE A 362 1.92 0.58 10.39
N LEU A 363 0.83 1.20 9.96
CA LEU A 363 0.21 0.99 8.67
C LEU A 363 0.67 2.07 7.70
N ASP A 364 1.77 1.80 6.99
CA ASP A 364 2.38 2.71 6.00
C ASP A 364 1.55 2.91 4.72
N GLY A 365 0.54 2.06 4.49
CA GLY A 365 -0.46 2.12 3.42
C GLY A 365 0.03 1.70 2.04
N THR A 366 1.30 1.89 1.72
CA THR A 366 1.84 1.64 0.38
C THR A 366 2.53 0.29 0.25
N GLY A 367 2.92 -0.34 1.36
CA GLY A 367 3.64 -1.62 1.38
C GLY A 367 5.03 -1.56 0.73
N SER A 368 5.54 -0.37 0.38
CA SER A 368 6.87 -0.20 -0.19
C SER A 368 7.90 -0.10 0.94
N ARG A 369 8.38 -1.26 1.36
CA ARG A 369 9.50 -1.42 2.29
C ARG A 369 10.71 -1.96 1.54
N PHE A 370 11.90 -1.68 2.04
CA PHE A 370 13.13 -2.19 1.43
C PHE A 370 13.72 -3.31 2.29
N ALA A 371 14.53 -4.15 1.67
CA ALA A 371 15.35 -5.15 2.35
C ALA A 371 16.75 -5.05 1.75
N PHE A 372 17.76 -5.32 2.57
CA PHE A 372 19.14 -5.46 2.15
C PHE A 372 19.42 -6.87 1.67
#